data_AF-A0A9E1EM64-F1
#
_entry.id   AF-A0A9E1EM64-F1
#
_cell.length_a   1.000
_cell.length_b   1.000
_cell.length_c   1.000
_cell.angle_alpha   90.00
_cell.angle_beta   90.00
_cell.angle_gamma   90.00
#
_symmetry.space_group_name_H-M   'P 1'
#
loop_
_entity.id
_entity.type
_entity.pdbx_description
1 polymer ?
#
loop_
_entity_poly.entity_id
_entity_poly.type
_entity_poly.pdbx_seq_one_letter_code
_entity_poly.pdbx_strand_id
1 'polypeptide(L)'
;MQQLSSDEKNFIFQIADSARYPIVRLELRSSKERSLISTALNHVRLETKHDSMEVVKQRASILQSLYEKGYIEICYKVFITVQSDYTIYSTSDIFLLLHQLVEEGKKNPDYLFDIPYIKRGQVMLTEKGRLYVEQCRLNR
;
A
#
# COMPACT_ATOMS: atom_id res chain seq x y z
N MET A 1 2.70 7.95 25.81
CA MET A 1 2.67 7.31 24.47
C MET A 1 1.22 7.22 24.03
N GLN A 2 0.89 7.59 22.79
CA GLN A 2 -0.47 7.35 22.27
C GLN A 2 -0.74 5.84 22.25
N GLN A 3 -1.92 5.43 22.71
CA GLN A 3 -2.30 4.03 22.76
C GLN A 3 -2.70 3.57 21.36
N LEU A 4 -2.05 2.50 20.87
CA LEU A 4 -2.45 1.84 19.62
C LEU A 4 -3.68 0.97 19.85
N SER A 5 -4.57 0.92 18.84
CA SER A 5 -5.68 -0.04 18.81
C SER A 5 -5.17 -1.47 18.68
N SER A 6 -6.04 -2.47 18.91
CA SER A 6 -5.67 -3.87 18.71
C SER A 6 -5.22 -4.15 17.27
N ASP A 7 -5.89 -3.57 16.28
CA ASP A 7 -5.54 -3.74 14.86
C ASP A 7 -4.21 -3.08 14.51
N GLU A 8 -3.96 -1.88 15.03
CA GLU A 8 -2.68 -1.18 14.85
C GLU A 8 -1.52 -1.95 15.48
N LYS A 9 -1.74 -2.56 16.65
CA LYS A 9 -0.77 -3.45 17.28
C LYS A 9 -0.51 -4.68 16.41
N ASN A 10 -1.54 -5.32 15.90
CA ASN A 10 -1.36 -6.48 15.03
C ASN A 10 -0.52 -6.11 13.79
N PHE A 11 -0.82 -4.96 13.16
CA PHE A 11 -0.06 -4.47 12.01
C PHE A 11 1.40 -4.12 12.34
N ILE A 12 1.66 -3.45 13.46
CA ILE A 12 3.06 -3.10 13.81
C ILE A 12 3.90 -4.35 14.05
N PHE A 13 3.33 -5.40 14.65
CA PHE A 13 4.01 -6.68 14.82
C PHE A 13 4.22 -7.40 13.49
N GLN A 14 3.22 -7.44 12.60
CA GLN A 14 3.39 -8.00 11.26
C GLN A 14 4.54 -7.33 10.50
N ILE A 15 4.64 -5.99 10.59
CA ILE A 15 5.74 -5.24 9.97
C ILE A 15 7.08 -5.61 10.62
N ALA A 16 7.12 -5.72 11.95
CA ALA A 16 8.34 -6.10 12.69
C ALA A 16 8.83 -7.53 12.40
N ASP A 17 7.90 -8.45 12.18
CA ASP A 17 8.19 -9.87 11.92
C ASP A 17 8.49 -10.14 10.43
N SER A 18 8.28 -9.14 9.56
CA SER A 18 8.54 -9.25 8.12
C SER A 18 9.93 -8.73 7.78
N ALA A 19 10.69 -9.48 6.98
CA ALA A 19 11.97 -8.99 6.44
C ALA A 19 11.78 -7.73 5.57
N ARG A 20 10.65 -7.67 4.85
CA ARG A 20 10.18 -6.53 4.05
C ARG A 20 8.67 -6.49 4.12
N TYR A 21 8.09 -5.28 4.16
CA TYR A 21 6.64 -5.11 4.17
C TYR A 21 6.18 -4.36 2.90
N PRO A 22 5.90 -5.08 1.80
CA PRO A 22 5.58 -4.48 0.52
C PRO A 22 4.16 -3.91 0.50
N ILE A 23 4.02 -2.75 -0.12
CA ILE A 23 2.74 -2.11 -0.43
C ILE A 23 2.78 -1.54 -1.84
N VAL A 24 1.62 -1.24 -2.41
CA VAL A 24 1.56 -0.52 -3.68
C VAL A 24 0.64 0.68 -3.57
N ARG A 25 0.79 1.60 -4.52
CA ARG A 25 -0.20 2.59 -4.86
C ARG A 25 -0.69 2.27 -6.26
N LEU A 26 -2.00 2.24 -6.41
CA LEU A 26 -2.65 2.06 -7.70
C LEU A 26 -2.90 3.43 -8.29
N GLU A 27 -2.23 3.68 -9.40
CA GLU A 27 -2.21 4.96 -10.07
C GLU A 27 -2.83 4.85 -11.45
N LEU A 28 -3.51 5.91 -11.84
CA LEU A 28 -3.99 6.19 -13.17
C LEU A 28 -3.00 7.18 -13.78
N ARG A 29 -2.39 6.81 -14.90
CA ARG A 29 -1.35 7.62 -15.59
C ARG A 29 -1.75 7.89 -17.02
N SER A 30 -1.15 8.92 -17.61
CA SER A 30 -1.34 9.27 -19.02
C SER A 30 -0.16 8.85 -19.89
N SER A 31 -0.44 8.23 -21.04
CA SER A 31 0.52 8.03 -22.12
C SER A 31 0.88 9.33 -22.84
N LYS A 32 -0.05 10.30 -22.85
CA LYS A 32 0.07 11.59 -23.53
C LYS A 32 0.84 12.61 -22.69
N GLU A 33 0.64 12.61 -21.37
CA GLU A 33 1.28 13.57 -20.46
C GLU A 33 1.86 12.87 -19.22
N ARG A 34 3.19 12.72 -19.17
CA ARG A 34 3.87 11.97 -18.09
C ARG A 34 3.72 12.58 -16.70
N SER A 35 3.44 13.88 -16.60
CA SER A 35 3.16 14.58 -15.33
C SER A 35 1.80 14.21 -14.73
N LEU A 36 0.85 13.74 -15.55
CA LEU A 36 -0.48 13.39 -15.07
C LEU A 36 -0.47 12.03 -14.38
N ILE A 37 -0.59 12.10 -13.05
CA ILE A 37 -0.70 10.94 -12.17
C ILE A 37 -1.86 11.21 -11.22
N SER A 38 -2.88 10.35 -11.27
CA SER A 38 -3.97 10.31 -10.29
C SER A 38 -3.84 9.05 -9.46
N THR A 39 -4.04 9.16 -8.15
CA THR A 39 -3.99 8.00 -7.25
C THR A 39 -5.40 7.45 -7.07
N ALA A 40 -5.65 6.23 -7.54
CA ALA A 40 -6.92 5.55 -7.35
C ALA A 40 -7.02 4.92 -5.95
N LEU A 41 -5.96 4.24 -5.52
CA LEU A 41 -5.86 3.65 -4.18
C LEU A 41 -4.46 3.78 -3.62
N ASN A 42 -4.36 4.18 -2.36
CA ASN A 42 -3.11 4.38 -1.66
C ASN A 42 -2.88 3.24 -0.64
N HIS A 43 -1.61 2.96 -0.33
CA HIS A 43 -1.20 1.99 0.71
C HIS A 43 -1.82 0.59 0.59
N VAL A 44 -1.99 0.10 -0.64
CA VAL A 44 -2.59 -1.21 -0.92
C VAL A 44 -1.66 -2.32 -0.44
N ARG A 45 -2.14 -3.09 0.53
CA ARG A 45 -1.52 -4.32 1.04
C ARG A 45 -2.44 -5.50 0.76
N LEU A 46 -1.94 -6.46 -0.03
CA LEU A 46 -2.65 -7.70 -0.37
C LEU A 46 -2.03 -8.89 0.34
N GLU A 47 -2.84 -9.68 1.03
CA GLU A 47 -2.46 -11.00 1.53
C GLU A 47 -2.78 -12.07 0.49
N THR A 48 -3.89 -11.89 -0.23
CA THR A 48 -4.28 -12.77 -1.34
C THR A 48 -4.63 -11.95 -2.58
N LYS A 49 -4.63 -12.60 -3.76
CA LYS A 49 -5.06 -11.96 -5.01
C LYS A 49 -6.56 -11.63 -5.06
N HIS A 50 -7.35 -12.18 -4.13
CA HIS A 50 -8.81 -12.06 -4.06
C HIS A 50 -9.27 -11.14 -2.93
N ASP A 51 -8.36 -10.40 -2.28
CA ASP A 51 -8.75 -9.47 -1.22
C ASP A 51 -9.73 -8.42 -1.77
N SER A 52 -10.82 -8.21 -1.02
CA SER A 52 -11.86 -7.26 -1.43
C SER A 52 -11.42 -5.81 -1.25
N MET A 53 -12.16 -4.89 -1.89
CA MET A 53 -11.92 -3.46 -1.80
C MET A 53 -12.02 -2.95 -0.37
N GLU A 54 -12.99 -3.46 0.39
CA GLU A 54 -13.26 -3.11 1.78
C GLU A 54 -12.08 -3.48 2.67
N VAL A 55 -11.58 -4.72 2.54
CA VAL A 55 -10.43 -5.20 3.30
C VAL A 55 -9.19 -4.38 2.97
N VAL A 56 -8.93 -4.13 1.68
CA VAL A 56 -7.80 -3.31 1.25
C VAL A 56 -7.86 -1.89 1.84
N LYS A 57 -9.03 -1.25 1.80
CA LYS A 57 -9.23 0.09 2.38
C LYS A 57 -9.06 0.09 3.90
N GLN A 58 -9.53 -0.94 4.59
CA GLN A 58 -9.34 -1.07 6.03
C GLN A 58 -7.85 -1.15 6.38
N ARG A 59 -7.09 -2.03 5.71
CA ARG A 59 -5.64 -2.16 5.93
C ARG A 59 -4.89 -0.86 5.60
N ALA A 60 -5.25 -0.20 4.50
CA ALA A 60 -4.68 1.09 4.11
C ALA A 60 -4.93 2.18 5.17
N SER A 61 -6.11 2.21 5.77
CA SER A 61 -6.45 3.14 6.87
C SER A 61 -5.62 2.89 8.12
N ILE A 62 -5.39 1.63 8.49
CA ILE A 62 -4.52 1.26 9.62
C ILE A 62 -3.08 1.70 9.37
N LEU A 63 -2.55 1.45 8.17
CA LEU A 63 -1.21 1.91 7.78
C LEU A 63 -1.12 3.44 7.82
N GLN A 64 -2.13 4.15 7.30
CA GLN A 64 -2.17 5.61 7.35
C GLN A 64 -2.15 6.13 8.80
N SER A 65 -2.95 5.54 9.69
CA SER A 65 -2.97 5.92 11.11
C SER A 65 -1.63 5.66 11.80
N LEU A 66 -0.99 4.50 11.57
CA LEU A 66 0.34 4.20 12.11
C LEU A 66 1.41 5.19 11.61
N TYR A 67 1.32 5.59 10.34
CA TYR A 67 2.20 6.58 9.73
C TYR A 67 2.02 7.96 10.36
N GLU A 68 0.77 8.44 10.49
CA GLU A 68 0.43 9.72 11.12
C GLU A 68 0.86 9.77 12.59
N LYS A 69 0.77 8.64 13.29
CA LYS A 69 1.25 8.51 14.67
C LYS A 69 2.77 8.35 14.77
N GLY A 70 3.49 8.28 13.64
CA GLY A 70 4.96 8.23 13.57
C GLY A 70 5.56 6.89 13.99
N TYR A 71 4.80 5.79 13.95
CA TYR A 71 5.32 4.44 14.25
C TYR A 71 5.96 3.78 13.04
N ILE A 72 5.57 4.20 11.83
CA ILE A 72 6.08 3.66 10.58
C ILE A 72 6.41 4.79 9.61
N GLU A 73 7.25 4.47 8.63
CA GLU A 73 7.48 5.26 7.44
C GLU A 73 6.97 4.51 6.21
N ILE A 74 6.34 5.25 5.30
CA ILE A 74 5.87 4.73 4.01
C ILE A 74 6.70 5.35 2.89
N CYS A 75 7.41 4.50 2.13
CA CYS A 75 8.30 4.95 1.06
C CYS A 75 7.88 4.39 -0.30
N TYR A 76 7.64 5.29 -1.27
CA TYR A 76 7.41 4.97 -2.69
C TYR A 76 8.61 5.33 -3.59
N LYS A 77 9.71 5.80 -3.00
CA LYS A 77 10.97 6.10 -3.71
C LYS A 77 11.95 4.93 -3.53
N VAL A 78 11.46 3.71 -3.70
CA VAL A 78 12.25 2.49 -3.54
C VAL A 78 12.98 2.20 -4.86
N PHE A 79 14.31 2.24 -4.84
CA PHE A 79 15.14 2.00 -6.03
C PHE A 79 15.27 0.50 -6.37
N ILE A 80 15.29 -0.35 -5.34
CA ILE A 80 15.44 -1.79 -5.47
C ILE A 80 14.27 -2.47 -4.79
N THR A 81 13.49 -3.22 -5.56
CA THR A 81 12.36 -4.02 -5.06
C THR A 81 12.57 -5.47 -5.45
N VAL A 82 12.23 -6.41 -4.57
CA VAL A 82 12.22 -7.83 -4.91
C VAL A 82 10.94 -8.15 -5.67
N GLN A 83 11.05 -8.67 -6.89
CA GLN A 83 9.88 -8.88 -7.76
C GLN A 83 8.82 -9.79 -7.12
N SER A 84 9.24 -10.84 -6.42
CA SER A 84 8.33 -11.79 -5.75
C SER A 84 7.39 -11.12 -4.75
N ASP A 85 7.84 -10.04 -4.09
CA ASP A 85 7.05 -9.30 -3.11
C ASP A 85 5.83 -8.59 -3.75
N TYR A 86 5.86 -8.38 -5.07
CA TYR A 86 4.84 -7.62 -5.81
C TYR A 86 4.07 -8.44 -6.85
N THR A 87 4.43 -9.70 -7.09
CA THR A 87 3.82 -10.54 -8.13
C THR A 87 2.31 -10.66 -7.98
N ILE A 88 1.81 -10.77 -6.73
CA ILE A 88 0.38 -10.95 -6.46
C ILE A 88 -0.48 -9.75 -6.90
N TYR A 89 0.10 -8.54 -6.93
CA TYR A 89 -0.64 -7.32 -7.21
C TYR A 89 -1.05 -7.22 -8.68
N SER A 90 -0.15 -7.60 -9.61
CA SER A 90 -0.46 -7.60 -11.05
C SER A 90 -1.54 -8.60 -11.46
N THR A 91 -1.78 -9.64 -10.63
CA THR A 91 -2.79 -10.68 -10.89
C THR A 91 -3.97 -10.60 -9.91
N SER A 92 -4.12 -9.48 -9.22
CA SER A 92 -5.16 -9.28 -8.21
C SER A 92 -6.47 -8.78 -8.81
N ASP A 93 -7.59 -9.14 -8.18
CA ASP A 93 -8.91 -8.67 -8.56
C ASP A 93 -9.02 -7.14 -8.45
N ILE A 94 -8.36 -6.55 -7.44
CA ILE A 94 -8.30 -5.08 -7.27
C ILE A 94 -7.57 -4.40 -8.42
N PHE A 95 -6.49 -4.99 -8.93
CA PHE A 95 -5.81 -4.41 -10.09
C PHE A 95 -6.60 -4.61 -11.39
N LEU A 96 -7.33 -5.72 -11.51
CA LEU A 96 -8.26 -5.92 -12.60
C LEU A 96 -9.37 -4.86 -12.62
N LEU A 97 -9.89 -4.46 -11.47
CA LEU A 97 -10.85 -3.34 -11.36
C LEU A 97 -10.25 -2.02 -11.87
N LEU A 98 -8.98 -1.73 -11.54
CA LEU A 98 -8.29 -0.54 -12.05
C LEU A 98 -8.14 -0.58 -13.59
N HIS A 99 -7.80 -1.75 -14.14
CA HIS A 99 -7.75 -1.96 -15.58
C HIS A 99 -9.09 -1.69 -16.23
N GLN A 100 -10.18 -2.26 -15.70
CA GLN A 100 -11.53 -2.05 -16.22
C GLN A 100 -11.94 -0.56 -16.17
N LEU A 101 -11.59 0.15 -15.09
CA LEU A 101 -11.82 1.59 -14.98
C LEU A 101 -11.12 2.37 -16.10
N VAL A 102 -9.88 2.02 -16.42
CA VAL A 102 -9.12 2.65 -17.51
C VAL A 102 -9.75 2.33 -18.88
N GLU A 103 -10.11 1.08 -19.13
CA GLU A 103 -10.72 0.68 -20.40
C GLU A 103 -12.09 1.35 -20.61
N GLU A 104 -12.87 1.53 -19.54
CA GLU A 104 -14.11 2.31 -19.61
C GLU A 104 -13.83 3.78 -19.93
N GLY A 105 -12.85 4.38 -19.23
CA GLY A 105 -12.47 5.77 -19.46
C GLY A 105 -12.01 6.04 -20.90
N LYS A 106 -11.24 5.13 -21.51
CA LYS A 106 -10.76 5.24 -22.90
C LYS A 106 -11.88 5.35 -23.95
N LYS A 107 -13.11 4.94 -23.62
CA LYS A 107 -14.27 5.14 -24.52
C LYS A 107 -14.61 6.62 -24.70
N ASN A 108 -14.20 7.48 -23.77
CA ASN A 108 -14.30 8.92 -23.90
C ASN A 108 -13.03 9.48 -24.61
N PRO A 109 -13.17 10.13 -25.78
CA PRO A 109 -12.03 10.70 -26.53
C PRO A 109 -11.14 11.68 -25.73
N ASP A 110 -11.73 12.37 -24.74
CA ASP A 110 -11.04 13.35 -23.91
C ASP A 110 -10.40 12.76 -22.66
N TYR A 111 -10.50 11.44 -22.45
CA TYR A 111 -9.93 10.79 -21.28
C TYR A 111 -8.40 10.81 -21.31
N LEU A 112 -7.82 11.28 -20.21
CA LEU A 112 -6.38 11.50 -20.10
C LEU A 112 -5.64 10.32 -19.45
N PHE A 113 -6.30 9.51 -18.63
CA PHE A 113 -5.64 8.50 -17.78
C PHE A 113 -5.73 7.07 -18.32
N ASP A 114 -5.04 6.81 -19.42
CA ASP A 114 -5.15 5.58 -20.21
C ASP A 114 -4.21 4.43 -19.78
N ILE A 115 -3.45 4.60 -18.70
CA ILE A 115 -2.51 3.59 -18.18
C ILE A 115 -2.84 3.26 -16.71
N PRO A 116 -3.24 2.01 -16.40
CA PRO A 116 -3.28 1.52 -15.03
C PRO A 116 -1.85 1.19 -14.58
N TYR A 117 -1.45 1.65 -13.40
CA TYR A 117 -0.07 1.57 -12.96
C TYR A 117 0.05 1.13 -11.49
N ILE A 118 1.00 0.21 -11.24
CA ILE A 118 1.39 -0.22 -9.90
C ILE A 118 2.65 0.51 -9.49
N LYS A 119 2.51 1.51 -8.62
CA LYS A 119 3.63 2.17 -7.98
C LYS A 119 4.03 1.39 -6.73
N ARG A 120 5.17 0.69 -6.80
CA ARG A 120 5.72 -0.09 -5.70
C ARG A 120 6.20 0.80 -4.55
N GLY A 121 5.99 0.32 -3.33
CA GLY A 121 6.46 0.96 -2.11
C GLY A 121 6.64 -0.05 -0.98
N GLN A 122 7.18 0.43 0.13
CA GLN A 122 7.45 -0.38 1.30
C GLN A 122 7.13 0.38 2.58
N VAL A 123 6.85 -0.38 3.63
CA VAL A 123 6.68 0.11 4.99
C VAL A 123 7.89 -0.28 5.82
N MET A 124 8.36 0.65 6.65
CA MET A 124 9.47 0.43 7.57
C MET A 124 9.06 0.92 8.96
N LEU A 125 9.55 0.27 10.02
CA LEU A 125 9.40 0.81 11.37
C LEU A 125 10.27 2.06 11.54
N THR A 126 9.72 3.08 12.20
CA THR A 126 10.53 4.18 12.74
C THR A 126 11.26 3.71 13.99
N GLU A 127 12.13 4.55 14.56
CA GLU A 127 12.72 4.28 15.88
C GLU A 127 11.63 4.11 16.96
N LYS A 128 10.63 5.00 16.97
CA LYS A 128 9.47 4.90 17.85
C LYS A 128 8.72 3.58 17.67
N GLY A 129 8.56 3.11 16.43
CA GLY A 129 7.96 1.82 16.11
C GLY A 129 8.73 0.64 16.66
N ARG A 130 10.06 0.63 16.49
CA ARG A 130 10.95 -0.42 17.01
C ARG A 130 10.91 -0.50 18.53
N LEU A 131 11.07 0.63 19.21
CA LEU A 131 11.03 0.70 20.69
C LEU A 131 9.69 0.20 21.24
N TYR A 132 8.58 0.55 20.57
CA TYR A 132 7.25 0.06 20.96
C TYR A 132 7.16 -1.46 20.89
N VAL A 133 7.63 -2.07 19.79
CA VAL A 133 7.62 -3.53 19.60
C VAL A 133 8.47 -4.23 20.66
N GLU A 134 9.68 -3.72 20.93
CA GLU A 134 10.59 -4.26 21.95
C GLU A 134 9.97 -4.22 23.34
N GLN A 135 9.41 -3.08 23.75
CA GLN A 135 8.77 -2.93 25.05
C GLN A 135 7.57 -3.88 25.20
N CYS A 136 6.76 -4.08 24.16
CA CYS A 136 5.65 -5.02 24.22
C CYS A 136 6.09 -6.49 24.26
N ARG A 137 7.24 -6.84 23.67
CA ARG A 137 7.81 -8.20 23.73
C ARG A 137 8.39 -8.52 25.11
N LEU A 138 8.99 -7.54 25.80
CA LEU A 138 9.55 -7.71 27.14
C LEU A 138 8.49 -7.86 28.25
N ASN A 139 7.28 -7.36 28.01
CA ASN A 139 6.16 -7.40 28.96
C ASN A 139 5.19 -8.57 28.72
N ARG A 140 5.59 -9.58 27.94
CA ARG A 140 4.87 -10.85 27.74
C ARG A 140 5.54 -11.95 28.54
#